data_AF-A0A2G2A1B0-F1
#
_entry.id   AF-A0A2G2A1B0-F1
#
_cell.length_a   1.000
_cell.length_b   1.000
_cell.length_c   1.000
_cell.angle_alpha   90.00
_cell.angle_beta   90.00
_cell.angle_gamma   90.00
#
_symmetry.space_group_name_H-M   'P 1'
#
loop_
_entity.id
_entity.type
_entity.pdbx_description
1 polymer ?
#
loop_
_entity_poly.entity_id
_entity_poly.type
_entity_poly.pdbx_seq_one_letter_code
_entity_poly.pdbx_strand_id
1 'polypeptide(L)'
;MNTLNQVQNQATEPQAAESAEVSLHDLCGSYKAYDSQLEIKEIGGTRIVKCLYQTNKNTNKKIRESEFVRIPTEHLNLELVEASASMLAPYVLSFLQNAEEAMIKAEHKAGAISVYTRALSLSKVMDYLDTTDQGSRLNKDMITEWFAKEVATHLKELFIAKGVSQEKLAFVLGAYEAKFCSLASPKANLVPEDCISMIDLLEKVAAERGSPSSLDARFTARLEKLAEKENDLLLAL
;
A
#
# COMPACT_ATOMS: atom_id res chain seq x y z
N MET A 1 70.14 5.35 -4.29
CA MET A 1 69.98 3.95 -4.72
C MET A 1 68.99 3.28 -3.79
N ASN A 2 68.05 2.56 -4.38
CA ASN A 2 66.81 2.04 -3.80
C ASN A 2 67.00 1.13 -2.59
N THR A 3 66.11 1.21 -1.62
CA THR A 3 65.67 0.01 -0.88
C THR A 3 64.20 0.14 -0.55
N LEU A 4 63.40 -0.73 -1.16
CA LEU A 4 61.96 -0.86 -1.00
C LEU A 4 61.60 -1.31 0.42
N ASN A 5 60.70 -0.58 1.08
CA ASN A 5 59.96 -1.08 2.24
C ASN A 5 58.85 -2.02 1.75
N GLN A 6 59.01 -3.31 2.03
CA GLN A 6 57.92 -4.28 1.97
C GLN A 6 56.97 -4.03 3.15
N VAL A 7 55.77 -3.54 2.85
CA VAL A 7 54.66 -3.55 3.80
C VAL A 7 54.02 -4.94 3.73
N GLN A 8 54.10 -5.67 4.85
CA GLN A 8 53.38 -6.92 5.07
C GLN A 8 51.88 -6.64 5.12
N ASN A 9 51.14 -7.07 4.08
CA ASN A 9 49.69 -7.22 4.15
C ASN A 9 49.38 -8.50 4.93
N GLN A 10 48.97 -8.34 6.20
CA GLN A 10 48.28 -9.40 6.93
C GLN A 10 46.83 -9.43 6.46
N ALA A 11 46.44 -10.52 5.81
CA ALA A 11 45.06 -10.82 5.47
C ALA A 11 44.32 -11.22 6.76
N THR A 12 43.36 -10.40 7.19
CA THR A 12 42.41 -10.76 8.24
C THR A 12 41.31 -11.60 7.61
N GLU A 13 41.28 -12.89 7.92
CA GLU A 13 40.17 -13.78 7.60
C GLU A 13 38.87 -13.24 8.24
N PRO A 14 37.74 -13.19 7.52
CA PRO A 14 36.46 -12.88 8.15
C PRO A 14 36.02 -14.08 8.99
N GLN A 15 35.93 -13.86 10.30
CA GLN A 15 35.33 -14.80 11.25
C GLN A 15 33.92 -15.16 10.79
N ALA A 16 33.69 -16.45 10.57
CA ALA A 16 32.39 -17.03 10.34
C ALA A 16 31.47 -16.69 11.51
N ALA A 17 30.44 -15.89 11.25
CA ALA A 17 29.36 -15.65 12.19
C ALA A 17 28.65 -16.99 12.45
N GLU A 18 28.75 -17.43 13.69
CA GLU A 18 28.11 -18.60 14.25
C GLU A 18 26.59 -18.48 14.05
N SER A 19 26.07 -19.21 13.06
CA SER A 19 24.65 -19.28 12.73
C SER A 19 23.92 -19.98 13.86
N ALA A 20 23.22 -19.22 14.71
CA ALA A 20 22.30 -19.77 15.68
C ALA A 20 21.20 -20.54 14.93
N GLU A 21 21.13 -21.85 15.14
CA GLU A 21 20.05 -22.70 14.64
C GLU A 21 18.72 -22.20 15.21
N VAL A 22 17.96 -21.45 14.41
CA VAL A 22 16.59 -21.08 14.74
C VAL A 22 15.73 -22.34 14.60
N SER A 23 15.27 -22.85 15.73
CA SER A 23 14.35 -23.97 15.84
C SER A 23 13.11 -23.75 14.96
N LEU A 24 12.74 -24.75 14.15
CA LEU A 24 11.53 -24.79 13.32
C LEU A 24 10.23 -24.48 14.11
N HIS A 25 10.25 -24.67 15.44
CA HIS A 25 9.15 -24.37 16.33
C HIS A 25 8.95 -22.87 16.60
N ASP A 26 9.95 -22.02 16.31
CA ASP A 26 9.86 -20.56 16.41
C ASP A 26 9.42 -19.89 15.08
N LEU A 27 9.43 -20.65 13.98
CA LEU A 27 9.03 -20.20 12.63
C LEU A 27 7.53 -20.39 12.34
N CYS A 28 6.86 -21.31 13.06
CA CYS A 28 5.47 -21.69 12.83
C CYS A 28 4.69 -21.76 14.15
N GLY A 29 3.60 -21.01 14.27
CA GLY A 29 2.68 -21.07 15.40
C GLY A 29 1.22 -21.08 14.96
N SER A 30 0.39 -21.90 15.60
CA SER A 30 -1.07 -21.92 15.40
C SER A 30 -1.77 -21.05 16.46
N TYR A 31 -2.67 -20.17 16.02
CA TYR A 31 -3.54 -19.37 16.90
C TYR A 31 -5.02 -19.58 16.56
N LYS A 32 -5.88 -19.31 17.55
CA LYS A 32 -7.33 -19.50 17.45
C LYS A 32 -7.93 -18.77 16.24
N ALA A 33 -8.89 -19.46 15.65
CA ALA A 33 -9.77 -19.05 14.57
C ALA A 33 -10.05 -17.55 14.46
N TYR A 34 -9.62 -16.99 13.33
CA TYR A 34 -10.08 -15.72 12.75
C TYR A 34 -9.88 -14.49 13.64
N ASP A 35 -8.77 -13.79 13.42
CA ASP A 35 -8.76 -12.34 13.59
C ASP A 35 -7.75 -11.72 12.64
N SER A 36 -8.25 -11.08 11.57
CA SER A 36 -7.43 -10.29 10.65
C SER A 36 -6.85 -9.03 11.29
N GLN A 37 -7.29 -8.71 12.51
CA GLN A 37 -6.96 -7.53 13.31
C GLN A 37 -6.01 -7.84 14.48
N LEU A 38 -5.54 -9.09 14.63
CA LEU A 38 -4.49 -9.40 15.61
C LEU A 38 -3.20 -8.67 15.21
N GLU A 39 -2.74 -7.80 16.11
CA GLU A 39 -1.47 -7.09 16.02
C GLU A 39 -0.33 -8.11 16.13
N ILE A 40 0.13 -8.61 14.97
CA ILE A 40 1.28 -9.51 14.92
C ILE A 40 2.51 -8.64 15.11
N LYS A 41 3.14 -8.73 16.29
CA LYS A 41 4.36 -8.00 16.60
C LYS A 41 5.39 -8.17 15.48
N GLU A 42 5.80 -7.04 14.92
CA GLU A 42 6.88 -6.97 13.96
C GLU A 42 8.21 -7.31 14.65
N ILE A 43 8.99 -8.16 14.00
CA ILE A 43 10.32 -8.55 14.45
C ILE A 43 11.27 -8.14 13.33
N GLY A 44 12.20 -7.24 13.65
CA GLY A 44 13.20 -6.77 12.69
C GLY A 44 13.95 -7.93 12.04
N GLY A 45 14.20 -7.83 10.73
CA GLY A 45 14.84 -8.88 9.95
C GLY A 45 13.91 -10.01 9.51
N THR A 46 12.60 -9.91 9.74
CA THR A 46 11.60 -10.85 9.22
C THR A 46 10.43 -10.12 8.57
N ARG A 47 9.81 -10.76 7.56
CA ARG A 47 8.52 -10.36 6.99
C ARG A 47 7.46 -11.40 7.29
N ILE A 48 6.22 -10.98 7.40
CA ILE A 48 5.08 -11.88 7.72
C ILE A 48 4.30 -12.18 6.44
N VAL A 49 4.06 -13.46 6.18
CA VAL A 49 3.11 -13.92 5.16
C VAL A 49 1.88 -14.48 5.85
N LYS A 50 0.70 -13.93 5.54
CA LYS A 50 -0.59 -14.40 6.08
C LYS A 50 -1.22 -15.41 5.11
N CYS A 51 -1.39 -16.66 5.55
CA CYS A 51 -2.04 -17.73 4.82
C CYS A 51 -3.52 -17.79 5.20
N LEU A 52 -4.38 -17.13 4.41
CA LEU A 52 -5.82 -17.03 4.69
C LEU A 52 -6.60 -18.15 4.00
N TYR A 53 -7.32 -18.96 4.77
CA TYR A 53 -8.21 -19.99 4.22
C TYR A 53 -9.67 -19.57 4.37
N GLN A 54 -10.41 -19.66 3.26
CA GLN A 54 -11.85 -19.39 3.26
C GLN A 54 -12.64 -20.62 3.70
N THR A 55 -13.80 -20.38 4.30
CA THR A 55 -14.79 -21.43 4.54
C THR A 55 -15.34 -21.92 3.20
N ASN A 56 -15.42 -23.23 3.01
CA ASN A 56 -16.05 -23.80 1.82
C ASN A 56 -17.55 -23.44 1.82
N LYS A 57 -18.00 -22.75 0.77
CA LYS A 57 -19.37 -22.23 0.65
C LYS A 57 -20.43 -23.34 0.57
N ASN A 58 -20.08 -24.54 0.12
CA ASN A 58 -21.01 -25.64 -0.07
C ASN A 58 -21.17 -26.49 1.20
N THR A 59 -20.10 -26.63 1.98
CA THR A 59 -20.09 -27.48 3.18
C THR A 59 -20.14 -26.68 4.48
N ASN A 60 -20.03 -25.35 4.42
CA ASN A 60 -19.88 -24.44 5.56
C ASN A 60 -18.78 -24.85 6.56
N LYS A 61 -17.82 -25.68 6.13
CA LYS A 61 -16.67 -26.10 6.92
C LYS A 61 -15.44 -25.28 6.55
N LYS A 62 -14.67 -24.88 7.55
CA LYS A 62 -13.36 -24.25 7.35
C LYS A 62 -12.43 -25.27 6.70
N ILE A 63 -11.79 -24.88 5.60
CA ILE A 63 -10.85 -25.75 4.87
C ILE A 63 -9.60 -26.01 5.72
N ARG A 64 -9.13 -24.97 6.42
CA ARG A 64 -8.01 -25.00 7.36
C ARG A 64 -8.12 -23.78 8.29
N GLU A 65 -7.35 -23.79 9.38
CA GLU A 65 -7.10 -22.58 10.14
C GLU A 65 -6.19 -21.64 9.34
N SER A 66 -6.49 -20.34 9.37
CA SER A 66 -5.61 -19.33 8.80
C SER A 66 -4.36 -19.19 9.66
N GLU A 67 -3.21 -19.22 9.03
CA GLU A 67 -1.90 -19.22 9.67
C GLU A 67 -1.09 -18.02 9.19
N PHE A 68 0.01 -17.72 9.86
CA PHE A 68 1.02 -16.81 9.34
C PHE A 68 2.39 -17.44 9.48
N VAL A 69 3.29 -17.06 8.58
CA VAL A 69 4.67 -17.54 8.54
C VAL A 69 5.59 -16.34 8.60
N ARG A 70 6.62 -16.41 9.45
CA ARG A 70 7.71 -15.42 9.44
C ARG A 70 8.80 -15.91 8.50
N ILE A 71 9.25 -15.01 7.63
CA ILE A 71 10.30 -15.29 6.67
C ILE A 71 11.44 -14.30 6.95
N PRO A 72 12.66 -14.77 7.27
CA PRO A 72 13.83 -13.89 7.38
C PRO A 72 13.97 -13.01 6.14
N THR A 73 14.41 -11.75 6.24
CA THR A 73 14.59 -10.88 5.06
C THR A 73 15.98 -10.99 4.43
N GLU A 74 16.92 -11.67 5.09
CA GLU A 74 18.30 -11.81 4.64
C GLU A 74 18.44 -12.47 3.25
N HIS A 75 17.58 -13.44 2.93
CA HIS A 75 17.60 -14.17 1.66
C HIS A 75 17.18 -13.33 0.44
N LEU A 76 16.52 -12.18 0.67
CA LEU A 76 16.06 -11.29 -0.40
C LEU A 76 16.14 -9.85 0.09
N ASN A 77 17.30 -9.24 -0.13
CA ASN A 77 17.62 -7.87 0.28
C ASN A 77 18.07 -7.02 -0.92
N LEU A 78 18.16 -5.70 -0.73
CA LEU A 78 18.46 -4.76 -1.81
C LEU A 78 19.86 -5.00 -2.41
N GLU A 79 20.87 -5.23 -1.57
CA GLU A 79 22.25 -5.47 -2.02
C GLU A 79 22.34 -6.69 -2.95
N LEU A 80 21.64 -7.77 -2.61
CA LEU A 80 21.56 -8.98 -3.43
C LEU A 80 20.85 -8.73 -4.77
N VAL A 81 19.78 -7.92 -4.76
CA VAL A 81 19.03 -7.51 -5.96
C VAL A 81 19.90 -6.65 -6.87
N GLU A 82 20.64 -5.68 -6.32
CA GLU A 82 21.57 -4.83 -7.05
C GLU A 82 22.71 -5.64 -7.68
N ALA A 83 23.32 -6.55 -6.89
CA ALA A 83 24.36 -7.45 -7.38
C ALA A 83 23.86 -8.40 -8.49
N SER A 84 22.57 -8.74 -8.48
CA SER A 84 21.93 -9.65 -9.45
C SER A 84 21.16 -8.92 -10.56
N ALA A 85 21.27 -7.60 -10.66
CA ALA A 85 20.40 -6.78 -11.52
C ALA A 85 20.42 -7.23 -12.99
N SER A 86 21.59 -7.62 -13.51
CA SER A 86 21.74 -8.11 -14.88
C SER A 86 20.98 -9.43 -15.14
N MET A 87 20.94 -10.33 -14.16
CA MET A 87 20.20 -11.59 -14.24
C MET A 87 18.69 -11.38 -14.05
N LEU A 88 18.32 -10.38 -13.25
CA LEU A 88 16.92 -10.00 -13.00
C LEU A 88 16.30 -9.20 -14.16
N ALA A 89 17.12 -8.50 -14.93
CA ALA A 89 16.71 -7.63 -16.05
C ALA A 89 15.63 -8.23 -16.97
N PRO A 90 15.73 -9.47 -17.49
CA PRO A 90 14.67 -10.03 -18.35
C PRO A 90 13.33 -10.22 -17.62
N TYR A 91 13.36 -10.58 -16.33
CA TYR A 91 12.15 -10.75 -15.52
C TYR A 91 11.52 -9.40 -15.17
N VAL A 92 12.34 -8.41 -14.83
CA VAL A 92 11.90 -7.03 -14.59
C VAL A 92 11.30 -6.44 -15.85
N LEU A 93 11.93 -6.63 -17.02
CA LEU A 93 11.38 -6.18 -18.30
C LEU A 93 10.01 -6.81 -18.58
N SER A 94 9.87 -8.12 -18.41
CA SER A 94 8.59 -8.81 -18.61
C SER A 94 7.52 -8.31 -17.63
N PHE A 95 7.87 -8.08 -16.37
CA PHE A 95 6.97 -7.49 -15.38
C PHE A 95 6.50 -6.09 -15.78
N LEU A 96 7.41 -5.22 -16.21
CA LEU A 96 7.09 -3.86 -16.66
C LEU A 96 6.20 -3.86 -17.92
N GLN A 97 6.46 -4.75 -18.87
CA GLN A 97 5.62 -4.93 -20.06
C GLN A 97 4.21 -5.41 -19.71
N ASN A 98 4.06 -6.32 -18.75
CA ASN A 98 2.75 -6.75 -18.27
C ASN A 98 1.96 -5.60 -17.61
N ALA A 99 2.66 -4.73 -16.88
CA ALA A 99 2.05 -3.54 -16.30
C ALA A 99 1.59 -2.55 -17.39
N GLU A 100 2.44 -2.32 -18.39
CA GLU A 100 2.11 -1.51 -19.58
C GLU A 100 0.90 -2.07 -20.34
N GLU A 101 0.83 -3.39 -20.56
CA GLU A 101 -0.32 -4.02 -21.19
C GLU A 101 -1.63 -3.78 -20.41
N ALA A 102 -1.58 -3.80 -19.08
CA ALA A 102 -2.74 -3.55 -18.24
C ALA A 102 -3.25 -2.10 -18.39
N MET A 103 -2.33 -1.13 -18.48
CA MET A 103 -2.66 0.27 -18.79
C MET A 103 -3.35 0.39 -20.14
N ILE A 104 -2.78 -0.21 -21.19
CA ILE A 104 -3.31 -0.19 -22.55
C ILE A 104 -4.72 -0.78 -22.60
N LYS A 105 -4.92 -1.94 -21.95
CA LYS A 105 -6.24 -2.58 -21.87
C LYS A 105 -7.27 -1.69 -21.16
N ALA A 106 -6.85 -0.96 -20.12
CA ALA A 106 -7.72 -0.01 -19.41
C ALA A 106 -8.09 1.19 -20.29
N GLU A 107 -7.13 1.80 -20.99
CA GLU A 107 -7.39 2.93 -21.91
C GLU A 107 -8.27 2.51 -23.09
N HIS A 108 -8.01 1.34 -23.68
CA HIS A 108 -8.84 0.80 -24.74
C HIS A 108 -10.28 0.56 -24.27
N LYS A 109 -10.47 0.02 -23.06
CA LYS A 109 -11.80 -0.13 -22.46
C LYS A 109 -12.50 1.22 -22.24
N ALA A 110 -11.75 2.28 -22.00
CA ALA A 110 -12.27 3.65 -21.88
C ALA A 110 -12.56 4.31 -23.25
N GLY A 111 -12.32 3.63 -24.37
CA GLY A 111 -12.65 4.10 -25.72
C GLY A 111 -11.48 4.71 -26.50
N ALA A 112 -10.24 4.59 -26.02
CA ALA A 112 -9.07 5.05 -26.77
C ALA A 112 -8.84 4.16 -28.02
N ILE A 113 -8.76 4.77 -29.19
CA ILE A 113 -8.63 4.08 -30.49
C ILE A 113 -7.15 3.91 -30.90
N SER A 114 -6.25 4.69 -30.31
CA SER A 114 -4.82 4.68 -30.63
C SER A 114 -3.98 4.92 -29.39
N VAL A 115 -3.08 3.99 -29.07
CA VAL A 115 -2.05 4.17 -28.04
C VAL A 115 -0.79 4.69 -28.72
N TYR A 116 -0.49 5.98 -28.54
CA TYR A 116 0.73 6.57 -29.11
C TYR A 116 1.95 6.19 -28.26
N THR A 117 3.04 5.79 -28.89
CA THR A 117 4.31 5.36 -28.25
C THR A 117 4.92 6.41 -27.33
N ARG A 118 4.62 7.70 -27.53
CA ARG A 118 5.03 8.79 -26.62
C ARG A 118 4.26 8.80 -25.29
N ALA A 119 3.12 8.11 -25.23
CA ALA A 119 2.33 7.94 -24.02
C ALA A 119 2.70 6.66 -23.24
N LEU A 120 3.62 5.84 -23.76
CA LEU A 120 4.13 4.61 -23.16
C LEU A 120 5.61 4.81 -22.82
N SER A 121 5.87 5.45 -21.67
CA SER A 121 7.22 5.66 -21.15
C SER A 121 7.41 4.86 -19.88
N LEU A 122 8.64 4.45 -19.60
CA LEU A 122 8.98 3.80 -18.33
C LEU A 122 8.51 4.63 -17.13
N SER A 123 8.63 5.96 -17.18
CA SER A 123 8.12 6.85 -16.12
C SER A 123 6.64 6.65 -15.85
N LYS A 124 5.80 6.50 -16.89
CA LYS A 124 4.37 6.26 -16.73
C LYS A 124 4.06 4.85 -16.26
N VAL A 125 4.87 3.86 -16.64
CA VAL A 125 4.75 2.51 -16.08
C VAL A 125 5.10 2.52 -14.59
N MET A 126 6.10 3.32 -14.17
CA MET A 126 6.42 3.52 -12.76
C MET A 126 5.29 4.26 -12.03
N ASP A 127 4.73 5.34 -12.59
CA ASP A 127 3.56 6.03 -12.02
C ASP A 127 2.36 5.07 -11.89
N TYR A 128 2.14 4.24 -12.92
CA TYR A 128 1.12 3.20 -12.87
C TYR A 128 1.42 2.17 -11.79
N LEU A 129 2.64 1.67 -11.68
CA LEU A 129 3.03 0.76 -10.62
C LEU A 129 2.88 1.42 -9.25
N ASP A 130 3.23 2.68 -9.04
CA ASP A 130 3.00 3.37 -7.77
C ASP A 130 1.50 3.46 -7.45
N THR A 131 0.64 3.65 -8.46
CA THR A 131 -0.83 3.63 -8.26
C THR A 131 -1.40 2.21 -8.11
N THR A 132 -0.73 1.17 -8.63
CA THR A 132 -1.24 -0.21 -8.74
C THR A 132 -0.61 -1.19 -7.74
N ASP A 133 0.61 -0.93 -7.29
CA ASP A 133 1.31 -1.58 -6.16
C ASP A 133 0.71 -1.07 -4.82
N GLN A 134 0.13 0.13 -4.86
CA GLN A 134 -0.91 0.55 -3.92
C GLN A 134 -2.22 -0.24 -4.06
N GLY A 135 -2.31 -1.17 -5.00
CA GLY A 135 -3.33 -2.21 -5.11
C GLY A 135 -3.30 -3.23 -3.96
N SER A 136 -2.39 -3.07 -2.99
CA SER A 136 -2.67 -3.51 -1.62
C SER A 136 -4.08 -3.04 -1.25
N ARG A 137 -4.92 -4.00 -0.87
CA ARG A 137 -6.30 -3.75 -0.43
C ARG A 137 -6.22 -2.63 0.59
N LEU A 138 -6.92 -1.51 0.31
CA LEU A 138 -7.10 -0.42 1.27
C LEU A 138 -7.42 -1.06 2.62
N ASN A 139 -6.51 -0.93 3.57
CA ASN A 139 -6.65 -1.46 4.91
C ASN A 139 -6.67 -0.28 5.88
N LYS A 140 -7.25 -0.49 7.07
CA LYS A 140 -7.48 0.59 8.02
C LYS A 140 -6.17 1.27 8.42
N ASP A 141 -5.12 0.49 8.68
CA ASP A 141 -3.84 0.99 9.19
C ASP A 141 -3.15 1.92 8.19
N MET A 142 -3.13 1.55 6.91
CA MET A 142 -2.59 2.37 5.83
C MET A 142 -3.35 3.69 5.68
N ILE A 143 -4.68 3.66 5.84
CA ILE A 143 -5.50 4.87 5.76
C ILE A 143 -5.27 5.76 6.98
N THR A 144 -5.19 5.20 8.18
CA THR A 144 -4.89 5.94 9.41
C THR A 144 -3.51 6.59 9.34
N GLU A 145 -2.48 5.87 8.88
CA GLU A 145 -1.13 6.42 8.73
C GLU A 145 -1.09 7.56 7.71
N TRP A 146 -1.67 7.33 6.52
CA TRP A 146 -1.78 8.37 5.49
C TRP A 146 -2.57 9.58 5.99
N PHE A 147 -3.70 9.37 6.65
CA PHE A 147 -4.53 10.46 7.16
C PHE A 147 -3.75 11.28 8.19
N ALA A 148 -3.06 10.64 9.13
CA ALA A 148 -2.26 11.32 10.14
C ALA A 148 -1.10 12.13 9.52
N LYS A 149 -0.42 11.56 8.53
CA LYS A 149 0.76 12.14 7.90
C LYS A 149 0.45 13.26 6.92
N GLU A 150 -0.61 13.10 6.13
CA GLU A 150 -0.85 13.93 4.94
C GLU A 150 -2.10 14.80 5.02
N VAL A 151 -3.14 14.36 5.74
CA VAL A 151 -4.44 15.04 5.74
C VAL A 151 -4.70 15.79 7.05
N ALA A 152 -4.37 15.19 8.19
CA ALA A 152 -4.81 15.65 9.50
C ALA A 152 -4.31 17.06 9.83
N THR A 153 -3.07 17.40 9.46
CA THR A 153 -2.49 18.73 9.74
C THR A 153 -3.21 19.83 8.97
N HIS A 154 -3.35 19.68 7.65
CA HIS A 154 -4.08 20.61 6.79
C HIS A 154 -5.55 20.73 7.21
N LEU A 155 -6.18 19.60 7.56
CA LEU A 155 -7.56 19.59 8.02
C LEU A 155 -7.76 20.31 9.35
N LYS A 156 -6.79 20.21 10.28
CA LYS A 156 -6.78 21.00 11.52
C LYS A 156 -6.77 22.49 11.22
N GLU A 157 -5.89 22.93 10.33
CA GLU A 157 -5.75 24.34 9.95
C GLU A 157 -7.03 24.89 9.31
N LEU A 158 -7.64 24.12 8.39
CA LEU A 158 -8.91 24.46 7.76
C LEU A 158 -10.05 24.62 8.77
N PHE A 159 -10.16 23.73 9.76
CA PHE A 159 -11.23 23.81 10.76
C PHE A 159 -10.98 24.88 11.82
N ILE A 160 -9.73 25.16 12.17
CA ILE A 160 -9.37 26.31 13.02
C ILE A 160 -9.76 27.61 12.31
N ALA A 161 -9.46 27.75 11.01
CA ALA A 161 -9.85 28.91 10.21
C ALA A 161 -11.38 29.08 10.12
N LYS A 162 -12.14 27.98 10.18
CA LYS A 162 -13.62 27.98 10.23
C LYS A 162 -14.19 28.24 11.64
N GLY A 163 -13.36 28.47 12.65
CA GLY A 163 -13.80 28.78 14.02
C GLY A 163 -14.22 27.56 14.84
N VAL A 164 -13.80 26.35 14.46
CA VAL A 164 -14.02 25.15 15.29
C VAL A 164 -13.10 25.22 16.52
N SER A 165 -13.67 25.02 17.72
CA SER A 165 -12.89 25.01 18.96
C SER A 165 -11.91 23.85 19.00
N GLN A 166 -10.75 24.02 19.65
CA GLN A 166 -9.77 22.95 19.80
C GLN A 166 -10.34 21.68 20.43
N GLU A 167 -11.28 21.83 21.38
CA GLU A 167 -11.98 20.73 22.04
C GLU A 167 -12.80 19.87 21.06
N LYS A 168 -13.33 20.47 19.99
CA LYS A 168 -14.11 19.78 18.94
C LYS A 168 -13.24 19.26 17.81
N LEU A 169 -12.00 19.76 17.68
CA LEU A 169 -11.10 19.44 16.57
C LEU A 169 -10.79 17.94 16.52
N ALA A 170 -10.47 17.33 17.66
CA ALA A 170 -10.18 15.90 17.75
C ALA A 170 -11.37 15.05 17.30
N PHE A 171 -12.60 15.44 17.67
CA PHE A 171 -13.82 14.75 17.27
C PHE A 171 -14.05 14.85 15.76
N VAL A 172 -13.89 16.05 15.19
CA VAL A 172 -14.08 16.26 13.74
C VAL A 172 -13.04 15.48 12.93
N LEU A 173 -11.77 15.52 13.33
CA LEU A 173 -10.71 14.76 12.66
C LEU A 173 -10.96 13.25 12.74
N GLY A 174 -11.33 12.74 13.91
CA GLY A 174 -11.66 11.32 14.06
C GLY A 174 -12.87 10.91 13.22
N ALA A 175 -13.86 11.78 13.04
CA ALA A 175 -15.00 11.53 12.16
C ALA A 175 -14.57 11.44 10.69
N TYR A 176 -13.71 12.34 10.21
CA TYR A 176 -13.18 12.26 8.84
C TYR A 176 -12.28 11.04 8.65
N GLU A 177 -11.39 10.75 9.59
CA GLU A 177 -10.55 9.55 9.57
C GLU A 177 -11.42 8.28 9.48
N ALA A 178 -12.48 8.20 10.28
CA ALA A 178 -13.43 7.08 10.25
C ALA A 178 -14.15 6.96 8.90
N LYS A 179 -14.55 8.08 8.29
CA LYS A 179 -15.15 8.10 6.95
C LYS A 179 -14.16 7.60 5.89
N PHE A 180 -12.91 8.07 5.89
CA PHE A 180 -11.88 7.56 4.99
C PHE A 180 -11.59 6.07 5.23
N CYS A 181 -11.50 5.64 6.50
CA CYS A 181 -11.32 4.23 6.84
C CYS A 181 -12.47 3.35 6.34
N SER A 182 -13.70 3.87 6.33
CA SER A 182 -14.86 3.13 5.82
C SER A 182 -14.71 2.79 4.33
N LEU A 183 -14.00 3.62 3.55
CA LEU A 183 -13.73 3.41 2.13
C LEU A 183 -12.82 2.20 1.86
N ALA A 184 -12.16 1.64 2.88
CA ALA A 184 -11.49 0.34 2.77
C ALA A 184 -12.49 -0.81 2.46
N SER A 185 -13.74 -0.67 2.89
CA SER A 185 -14.77 -1.68 2.72
C SER A 185 -15.54 -1.49 1.41
N PRO A 186 -15.77 -2.55 0.60
CA PRO A 186 -16.65 -2.50 -0.57
C PRO A 186 -18.12 -2.22 -0.20
N LYS A 187 -18.46 -2.28 1.08
CA LYS A 187 -19.79 -1.96 1.62
C LYS A 187 -19.86 -0.56 2.25
N ALA A 188 -18.87 0.31 1.99
CA ALA A 188 -18.94 1.69 2.43
C ALA A 188 -20.24 2.31 1.93
N ASN A 189 -21.00 2.88 2.85
CA ASN A 189 -22.21 3.63 2.52
C ASN A 189 -22.01 5.03 3.12
N LEU A 190 -21.80 6.00 2.23
CA LEU A 190 -21.62 7.40 2.57
C LEU A 190 -22.68 8.17 1.79
N VAL A 191 -23.27 9.15 2.45
CA VAL A 191 -24.29 10.03 1.88
C VAL A 191 -23.62 10.92 0.81
N PRO A 192 -24.30 11.39 -0.24
CA PRO A 192 -23.63 12.07 -1.35
C PRO A 192 -23.01 13.41 -0.92
N GLU A 193 -23.63 14.12 0.03
CA GLU A 193 -23.08 15.35 0.59
C GLU A 193 -21.74 15.10 1.31
N ASP A 194 -21.62 13.96 2.00
CA ASP A 194 -20.36 13.55 2.62
C ASP A 194 -19.30 13.25 1.56
N CYS A 195 -19.68 12.60 0.46
CA CYS A 195 -18.76 12.30 -0.63
C CYS A 195 -18.22 13.58 -1.28
N ILE A 196 -19.11 14.53 -1.60
CA ILE A 196 -18.75 15.83 -2.17
C ILE A 196 -17.86 16.61 -1.20
N SER A 197 -18.22 16.66 0.10
CA SER A 197 -17.39 17.34 1.10
C SER A 197 -16.00 16.72 1.24
N MET A 198 -15.88 15.41 1.13
CA MET A 198 -14.59 14.71 1.21
C MET A 198 -13.73 14.93 -0.03
N ILE A 199 -14.34 15.02 -1.22
CA ILE A 199 -13.62 15.35 -2.47
C ILE A 199 -13.06 16.78 -2.40
N ASP A 200 -13.89 17.77 -2.05
CA ASP A 200 -13.47 19.19 -1.90
C ASP A 200 -12.34 19.34 -0.85
N LEU A 201 -12.38 18.53 0.20
CA LEU A 201 -11.31 18.46 1.19
C LEU A 201 -10.00 17.94 0.59
N LEU A 202 -10.04 16.83 -0.16
CA LEU A 202 -8.84 16.27 -0.81
C LEU A 202 -8.24 17.27 -1.80
N GLU A 203 -9.05 17.99 -2.55
CA GLU A 203 -8.60 19.03 -3.48
C GLU A 203 -7.88 20.18 -2.76
N LYS A 204 -8.45 20.66 -1.65
CA LYS A 204 -7.83 21.70 -0.81
C LYS A 204 -6.51 21.26 -0.20
N VAL A 205 -6.47 20.05 0.36
CA VAL A 205 -5.25 19.48 0.93
C VAL A 205 -4.18 19.28 -0.14
N ALA A 206 -4.56 18.81 -1.34
CA ALA A 206 -3.63 18.67 -2.46
C ALA A 206 -3.10 20.01 -2.95
N ALA A 207 -3.93 21.06 -2.98
CA ALA A 207 -3.51 22.41 -3.35
C ALA A 207 -2.51 23.00 -2.34
N GLU A 208 -2.71 22.79 -1.05
CA GLU A 208 -1.77 23.22 0.00
C GLU A 208 -0.45 22.44 -0.03
N ARG A 209 -0.50 21.14 -0.33
CA ARG A 209 0.70 20.28 -0.47
C ARG A 209 1.46 20.53 -1.77
N GLY A 210 0.83 21.15 -2.78
CA GLY A 210 1.41 21.41 -4.11
C GLY A 210 1.29 20.23 -5.10
N SER A 211 0.90 19.04 -4.65
CA SER A 211 0.56 17.90 -5.51
C SER A 211 -0.39 16.92 -4.81
N PRO A 212 -1.26 16.20 -5.54
CA PRO A 212 -2.08 15.14 -4.99
C PRO A 212 -1.21 13.94 -4.58
N SER A 213 -1.59 13.27 -3.49
CA SER A 213 -1.04 11.97 -3.14
C SER A 213 -1.64 10.90 -4.03
N SER A 214 -0.96 9.77 -4.11
CA SER A 214 -1.46 8.58 -4.79
C SER A 214 -2.76 8.05 -4.18
N LEU A 215 -2.98 8.24 -2.87
CA LEU A 215 -4.23 7.86 -2.20
C LEU A 215 -5.36 8.86 -2.47
N ASP A 216 -5.05 10.14 -2.72
CA ASP A 216 -6.07 11.16 -3.02
C ASP A 216 -6.85 10.75 -4.27
N ALA A 217 -6.15 10.42 -5.36
CA ALA A 217 -6.80 10.00 -6.62
C ALA A 217 -7.67 8.75 -6.43
N ARG A 218 -7.25 7.81 -5.58
CA ARG A 218 -8.00 6.58 -5.28
C ARG A 218 -9.25 6.86 -4.46
N PHE A 219 -9.17 7.76 -3.48
CA PHE A 219 -10.32 8.15 -2.68
C PHE A 219 -11.30 8.99 -3.51
N THR A 220 -10.83 9.97 -4.28
CA THR A 220 -11.67 10.76 -5.19
C THR A 220 -12.46 9.87 -6.14
N ALA A 221 -11.79 8.97 -6.87
CA ALA A 221 -12.46 8.07 -7.81
C ALA A 221 -13.46 7.11 -7.14
N ARG A 222 -13.29 6.83 -5.84
CA ARG A 222 -14.22 6.00 -5.08
C ARG A 222 -15.41 6.78 -4.54
N LEU A 223 -15.18 8.00 -4.08
CA LEU A 223 -16.21 8.92 -3.59
C LEU A 223 -17.13 9.35 -4.73
N GLU A 224 -16.59 9.63 -5.92
CA GLU A 224 -17.38 9.92 -7.13
C GLU A 224 -18.35 8.78 -7.46
N LYS A 225 -17.85 7.52 -7.47
CA LYS A 225 -18.68 6.33 -7.71
C LYS A 225 -19.77 6.12 -6.66
N LEU A 226 -19.53 6.53 -5.41
CA LEU A 226 -20.51 6.43 -4.34
C LEU A 226 -21.59 7.52 -4.50
N ALA A 227 -21.19 8.74 -4.83
CA ALA A 227 -22.09 9.85 -5.08
C ALA A 227 -23.03 9.59 -6.29
N GLU A 228 -22.51 8.96 -7.35
CA GLU A 228 -23.31 8.58 -8.53
C GLU A 228 -24.33 7.46 -8.24
N LYS A 229 -23.93 6.45 -7.47
CA LYS A 229 -24.77 5.27 -7.17
C LYS A 229 -26.07 5.60 -6.45
N GLU A 230 -26.07 6.64 -5.61
CA GLU A 230 -27.25 7.02 -4.83
C GLU A 230 -28.24 7.82 -5.68
N ASN A 231 -27.75 8.63 -6.63
CA ASN A 231 -28.58 9.30 -7.61
C ASN A 231 -29.30 8.32 -8.54
N ASP A 232 -28.63 7.27 -9.01
CA ASP A 232 -29.26 6.22 -9.83
C ASP A 232 -30.33 5.44 -9.05
N LEU A 233 -30.12 5.22 -7.75
CA LEU A 233 -31.09 4.53 -6.89
C LEU A 233 -32.34 5.36 -6.59
N LEU A 234 -32.18 6.69 -6.51
CA LEU A 234 -33.28 7.65 -6.34
C LEU A 234 -34.05 7.89 -7.65
N LEU A 235 -33.41 7.79 -8.81
CA LEU A 235 -34.05 7.91 -10.13
C LEU A 235 -34.76 6.63 -10.59
N ALA A 236 -34.44 5.49 -9.98
CA ALA A 236 -35.02 4.18 -10.28
C ALA A 236 -36.27 3.82 -9.43
N LEU A 237 -36.67 4.71 -8.51
CA LEU A 237 -37.87 4.60 -7.67
C LEU A 237 -38.97 5.57 -8.13
#